data_AF-A0AA39THK8-F1
#
_entry.id   AF-A0AA39THK8-F1
#
_cell.length_a   1.000
_cell.length_b   1.000
_cell.length_c   1.000
_cell.angle_alpha   90.00
_cell.angle_beta   90.00
_cell.angle_gamma   90.00
#
_symmetry.space_group_name_H-M   'P 1'
#
loop_
_entity.id
_entity.type
_entity.pdbx_description
1 polymer ?
#
loop_
_entity_poly.entity_id
_entity_poly.type
_entity_poly.pdbx_seq_one_letter_code
_entity_poly.pdbx_strand_id
1 'polypeptide(L)'
;MSLLSAHLEQISISCLGIDSLPFPPPKIFTNSLLSNHDITSLIRDTEAHERALFSVPPPPPPATSQNPDPPKPSSRRQTVFNVAGGEVTTGPPPNSNRSGLARRNTAVAAVLGGDLHAQIVRRGGQGAGDVEIEVLLQGAEKLCNVYPLPGALERIPAQRQKYAHQSNTLAYYEAKVAEQQEALVRMNADRWADDDDEDENEAFDEVVGLTEEDLRREEEEVRELDGKKRELQARLRAIESDLGGLLRM
;
A
#
# COMPACT_ATOMS: atom_id res chain seq x y z
N MET A 1 -81.23 -5.91 62.80
CA MET A 1 -80.95 -6.16 61.38
C MET A 1 -80.22 -5.00 60.67
N SER A 2 -80.38 -3.71 61.07
CA SER A 2 -79.71 -2.59 60.36
C SER A 2 -78.20 -2.46 60.62
N LEU A 3 -77.71 -2.85 61.80
CA LEU A 3 -76.27 -2.82 62.10
C LEU A 3 -75.46 -3.78 61.22
N LEU A 4 -76.00 -4.98 60.96
CA LEU A 4 -75.38 -5.96 60.07
C LEU A 4 -75.33 -5.46 58.63
N SER A 5 -76.40 -4.82 58.14
CA SER A 5 -76.40 -4.26 56.78
C SER A 5 -75.39 -3.12 56.64
N ALA A 6 -75.26 -2.25 57.64
CA ALA A 6 -74.27 -1.17 57.63
C ALA A 6 -72.83 -1.70 57.57
N HIS A 7 -72.51 -2.79 58.29
CA HIS A 7 -71.19 -3.41 58.21
C HIS A 7 -70.94 -4.10 56.87
N LEU A 8 -71.95 -4.76 56.29
CA LEU A 8 -71.82 -5.37 54.96
C LEU A 8 -71.65 -4.31 53.86
N GLU A 9 -72.37 -3.20 53.97
CA GLU A 9 -72.23 -2.06 53.07
C GLU A 9 -70.81 -1.45 53.17
N GLN A 10 -70.30 -1.25 54.39
CA GLN A 10 -68.93 -0.76 54.61
C GLN A 10 -67.87 -1.69 54.02
N ILE A 11 -68.05 -3.02 54.16
CA ILE A 11 -67.16 -4.01 53.56
C ILE A 11 -67.22 -3.92 52.03
N SER A 12 -68.42 -3.77 51.46
CA SER A 12 -68.59 -3.65 50.00
C SER A 12 -67.92 -2.39 49.44
N ILE A 13 -68.06 -1.25 50.13
CA ILE A 13 -67.45 0.03 49.76
C ILE A 13 -65.93 -0.08 49.83
N SER A 14 -65.40 -0.72 50.88
CA SER A 14 -63.96 -0.92 51.05
C SER A 14 -63.39 -1.84 49.98
N CYS A 15 -64.12 -2.89 49.60
CA CYS A 15 -63.70 -3.85 48.57
C CYS A 15 -63.65 -3.19 47.18
N LEU A 16 -64.68 -2.42 46.81
CA LEU A 16 -64.69 -1.62 45.59
C LEU A 16 -63.59 -0.56 45.58
N GLY A 17 -63.35 0.07 46.73
CA GLY A 17 -62.25 1.01 46.92
C GLY A 17 -60.90 0.37 46.61
N ILE A 18 -60.60 -0.79 47.20
CA ILE A 18 -59.32 -1.49 47.05
C ILE A 18 -59.12 -2.01 45.61
N ASP A 19 -60.17 -2.55 44.99
CA ASP A 19 -60.09 -3.06 43.61
C ASP A 19 -59.97 -1.94 42.57
N SER A 20 -60.59 -0.78 42.84
CA SER A 20 -60.50 0.41 41.98
C SER A 20 -59.17 1.17 42.10
N LEU A 21 -58.29 0.80 43.04
CA LEU A 21 -56.98 1.44 43.16
C LEU A 21 -56.15 1.09 41.91
N PRO A 22 -55.67 2.10 41.16
CA PRO A 22 -54.83 1.86 40.00
C PRO A 22 -53.44 1.41 40.45
N PHE A 23 -53.28 0.11 40.73
CA PHE A 23 -51.97 -0.47 40.95
C PHE A 23 -51.21 -0.46 39.63
N PRO A 24 -50.01 0.17 39.57
CA PRO A 24 -49.21 0.09 38.38
C PRO A 24 -48.87 -1.39 38.13
N PRO A 25 -49.23 -1.96 36.97
CA PRO A 25 -48.85 -3.33 36.65
C PRO A 25 -47.33 -3.45 36.71
N PRO A 26 -46.78 -4.64 37.04
CA PRO A 26 -45.35 -4.83 37.13
C PRO A 26 -44.68 -4.33 35.85
N LYS A 27 -43.95 -3.22 35.96
CA LYS A 27 -43.25 -2.60 34.82
C LYS A 27 -42.09 -3.51 34.45
N ILE A 28 -42.33 -4.36 33.44
CA ILE A 28 -41.40 -5.39 32.94
C ILE A 28 -40.04 -4.80 32.56
N PHE A 29 -40.00 -3.52 32.18
CA PHE A 29 -38.79 -2.88 31.66
C PHE A 29 -37.74 -2.54 32.72
N THR A 30 -38.12 -2.14 33.94
CA THR A 30 -37.13 -1.67 34.93
C THR A 30 -36.33 -2.82 35.56
N ASN A 31 -36.97 -3.98 35.77
CA ASN A 31 -36.28 -5.18 36.26
C ASN A 31 -35.47 -5.88 35.15
N SER A 32 -35.92 -5.81 33.89
CA SER A 32 -35.19 -6.46 32.79
C SER A 32 -33.91 -5.72 32.39
N LEU A 33 -33.89 -4.38 32.49
CA LEU A 33 -32.71 -3.56 32.19
C LEU A 33 -31.56 -3.74 33.20
N LEU A 34 -31.86 -4.12 34.44
CA LEU A 34 -30.87 -4.32 35.51
C LEU A 34 -30.52 -5.80 35.74
N SER A 35 -31.35 -6.74 35.27
CA SER A 35 -31.18 -8.18 35.54
C SER A 35 -30.59 -8.98 34.38
N ASN A 36 -30.72 -8.53 33.13
CA ASN A 36 -30.22 -9.27 31.95
C ASN A 36 -29.30 -8.38 31.12
N HIS A 37 -28.12 -8.08 31.65
CA HIS A 37 -27.00 -7.80 30.76
C HIS A 37 -26.47 -9.16 30.32
N ASP A 38 -26.97 -9.66 29.18
CA ASP A 38 -26.32 -10.78 28.53
C ASP A 38 -24.85 -10.39 28.32
N ILE A 39 -23.91 -11.17 28.86
CA ILE A 39 -22.47 -10.94 28.72
C ILE A 39 -22.08 -10.78 27.24
N THR A 40 -22.88 -11.31 26.30
CA THR A 40 -22.74 -11.16 24.85
C THR A 40 -22.98 -9.74 24.32
N SER A 41 -23.65 -8.85 25.06
CA SER A 41 -23.75 -7.43 24.68
C SER A 41 -22.52 -6.63 25.14
N LEU A 42 -21.85 -7.09 26.20
CA LEU A 42 -20.65 -6.49 26.78
C LEU A 42 -19.37 -7.01 26.11
N ILE A 43 -19.35 -8.30 25.79
CA ILE A 43 -18.36 -8.97 24.93
C ILE A 43 -19.02 -9.12 23.57
N ARG A 44 -19.00 -8.05 22.78
CA ARG A 44 -19.28 -8.16 21.36
C ARG A 44 -18.17 -9.00 20.75
N ASP A 45 -18.52 -9.96 19.89
CA ASP A 45 -17.52 -10.60 19.04
C ASP A 45 -16.72 -9.51 18.33
N THR A 46 -15.39 -9.64 18.33
CA THR A 46 -14.52 -8.66 17.67
C THR A 46 -14.98 -8.44 16.24
N GLU A 47 -15.25 -7.19 15.87
CA GLU A 47 -15.71 -6.86 14.53
C GLU A 47 -14.60 -7.18 13.52
N ALA A 48 -14.94 -7.38 12.23
CA ALA A 48 -13.96 -7.80 11.22
C ALA A 48 -12.74 -6.86 11.14
N HIS A 49 -12.95 -5.56 11.34
CA HIS A 49 -11.89 -4.56 11.38
C HIS A 49 -11.00 -4.67 12.63
N GLU A 50 -11.55 -5.11 13.76
CA GLU A 50 -10.81 -5.37 15.00
C GLU A 50 -10.00 -6.65 14.89
N ARG A 51 -10.56 -7.70 14.27
CA ARG A 51 -9.82 -8.95 13.98
C ARG A 51 -8.58 -8.69 13.15
N ALA A 52 -8.64 -7.75 12.19
CA ALA A 52 -7.48 -7.38 11.39
C ALA A 52 -6.37 -6.66 12.19
N LEU A 53 -6.73 -5.98 13.30
CA LEU A 53 -5.77 -5.32 14.20
C LEU A 53 -5.04 -6.33 15.10
N PHE A 54 -5.71 -7.40 15.51
CA PHE A 54 -5.20 -8.36 16.50
C PHE A 54 -4.83 -9.74 15.93
N SER A 55 -5.09 -9.97 14.63
CA SER A 55 -4.68 -11.20 13.94
C SER A 55 -3.20 -11.15 13.62
N VAL A 56 -2.42 -12.02 14.28
CA VAL A 56 -1.02 -12.26 13.92
C VAL A 56 -0.99 -12.99 12.58
N PRO A 57 -0.25 -12.49 11.56
CA PRO A 57 -0.10 -13.19 10.31
C PRO A 57 0.37 -14.63 10.54
N PRO A 58 -0.22 -15.64 9.88
CA PRO A 58 0.22 -17.02 10.03
C PRO A 58 1.72 -17.11 9.68
N PRO A 59 2.52 -17.84 10.48
CA PRO A 59 3.95 -17.95 10.23
C PRO A 59 4.18 -18.51 8.82
N PRO A 60 5.19 -18.00 8.10
CA PRO A 60 5.53 -18.54 6.78
C PRO A 60 5.78 -20.05 6.91
N PRO A 61 5.29 -20.86 5.94
CA PRO A 61 5.49 -22.30 5.98
C PRO A 61 6.98 -22.60 6.13
N PRO A 62 7.37 -23.57 6.98
CA PRO A 62 8.77 -23.91 7.15
C PRO A 62 9.34 -24.28 5.79
N ALA A 63 10.45 -23.64 5.42
CA ALA A 63 11.21 -24.01 4.23
C ALA A 63 11.53 -25.49 4.35
N THR A 64 10.92 -26.30 3.48
CA THR A 64 11.26 -27.71 3.28
C THR A 64 12.65 -27.75 2.65
N SER A 65 13.66 -27.60 3.49
CA SER A 65 15.05 -27.85 3.13
C SER A 65 15.21 -29.36 2.93
N GLN A 66 15.08 -29.82 1.69
CA GLN A 66 15.70 -31.05 1.25
C GLN A 66 17.21 -30.86 1.34
N ASN A 67 17.85 -31.36 2.40
CA ASN A 67 19.22 -31.88 2.40
C ASN A 67 19.54 -32.47 3.79
N PRO A 68 20.08 -33.69 3.90
CA PRO A 68 20.41 -34.32 5.17
C PRO A 68 21.88 -34.06 5.52
N ASP A 69 22.15 -33.37 6.65
CA ASP A 69 23.45 -33.40 7.34
C ASP A 69 23.33 -32.88 8.80
N PRO A 70 24.26 -33.20 9.72
CA PRO A 70 23.99 -33.76 11.05
C PRO A 70 23.70 -32.73 12.19
N PRO A 71 23.25 -33.17 13.38
CA PRO A 71 22.39 -32.37 14.25
C PRO A 71 23.16 -31.37 15.11
N LYS A 72 22.84 -30.08 14.97
CA LYS A 72 23.18 -29.05 15.96
C LYS A 72 22.15 -29.07 17.11
N PRO A 73 22.57 -28.91 18.38
CA PRO A 73 21.68 -29.06 19.51
C PRO A 73 20.60 -27.98 19.50
N SER A 74 19.37 -28.44 19.74
CA SER A 74 18.16 -27.67 19.88
C SER A 74 18.36 -26.51 20.85
N SER A 75 18.57 -25.31 20.31
CA SER A 75 18.46 -24.06 21.05
C SER A 75 16.97 -23.83 21.31
N ARG A 76 16.49 -24.43 22.41
CA ARG A 76 15.19 -24.17 23.02
C ARG A 76 14.99 -22.66 23.06
N ARG A 77 14.07 -22.15 22.22
CA ARG A 77 13.71 -20.74 22.11
C ARG A 77 13.49 -20.16 23.50
N GLN A 78 14.43 -19.36 23.97
CA GLN A 78 14.31 -18.61 25.22
C GLN A 78 13.53 -17.33 24.89
N THR A 79 12.27 -17.25 25.29
CA THR A 79 11.56 -15.97 25.33
C THR A 79 12.03 -15.22 26.57
N VAL A 80 13.03 -14.36 26.43
CA VAL A 80 13.40 -13.42 27.50
C VAL A 80 12.42 -12.25 27.47
N PHE A 81 11.75 -12.01 28.60
CA PHE A 81 10.92 -10.83 28.80
C PHE A 81 11.85 -9.65 29.06
N ASN A 82 11.93 -8.72 28.11
CA ASN A 82 12.69 -7.49 28.30
C ASN A 82 11.80 -6.47 29.01
N VAL A 83 12.17 -6.10 30.23
CA VAL A 83 11.51 -5.03 31.00
C VAL A 83 12.46 -3.84 31.02
N ALA A 84 12.24 -2.89 30.12
CA ALA A 84 12.87 -1.57 30.16
C ALA A 84 11.77 -0.53 30.05
N GLY A 85 11.56 0.26 31.10
CA GLY A 85 10.69 1.44 31.06
C GLY A 85 9.17 1.23 31.14
N GLY A 86 8.70 0.09 31.67
CA GLY A 86 7.27 -0.09 31.99
C GLY A 86 6.40 -0.74 30.89
N GLU A 87 6.98 -1.14 29.75
CA GLU A 87 6.28 -1.93 28.73
C GLU A 87 6.96 -3.29 28.55
N VAL A 88 6.18 -4.38 28.59
CA VAL A 88 6.67 -5.75 28.42
C VAL A 88 6.47 -6.17 26.96
N THR A 89 7.56 -6.20 26.18
CA THR A 89 7.53 -6.65 24.78
C THR A 89 8.29 -7.95 24.61
N THR A 90 7.68 -8.93 23.94
CA THR A 90 8.32 -10.22 23.57
C THR A 90 8.88 -10.10 22.16
N GLY A 91 10.18 -9.82 22.01
CA GLY A 91 10.81 -9.69 20.69
C GLY A 91 12.30 -10.07 20.67
N PRO A 92 12.85 -10.48 19.51
CA PRO A 92 14.25 -10.88 19.38
C PRO A 92 15.22 -9.71 19.64
N PRO A 93 16.49 -9.99 20.02
CA PRO A 93 17.46 -8.97 20.41
C PRO A 93 17.78 -7.98 19.28
N PRO A 94 18.17 -6.73 19.63
CA PRO A 94 18.30 -5.61 18.70
C PRO A 94 19.44 -5.70 17.68
N ASN A 95 20.30 -6.73 17.73
CA ASN A 95 21.50 -6.85 16.88
C ASN A 95 21.31 -7.62 15.56
N SER A 96 20.07 -7.83 15.10
CA SER A 96 19.83 -8.43 13.80
C SER A 96 19.63 -7.35 12.74
N ASN A 97 20.67 -7.10 11.92
CA ASN A 97 20.69 -6.23 10.73
C ASN A 97 19.72 -6.64 9.60
N ARG A 98 18.65 -7.37 9.93
CA ARG A 98 17.49 -7.66 9.06
C ARG A 98 16.25 -6.84 9.46
N SER A 99 16.43 -5.79 10.27
CA SER A 99 15.38 -4.88 10.73
C SER A 99 14.97 -3.85 9.66
N GLY A 100 14.77 -4.28 8.42
CA GLY A 100 14.19 -3.45 7.35
C GLY A 100 12.81 -3.90 6.90
N LEU A 101 12.51 -5.21 6.99
CA LEU A 101 11.34 -5.81 6.35
C LEU A 101 10.32 -6.43 7.31
N ALA A 102 10.59 -6.52 8.62
CA ALA A 102 9.85 -7.43 9.49
C ALA A 102 8.85 -6.78 10.49
N ARG A 103 8.64 -5.46 10.51
CA ARG A 103 7.69 -4.82 11.47
C ARG A 103 6.97 -3.57 10.97
N ARG A 104 6.33 -3.66 9.80
CA ARG A 104 5.23 -2.75 9.46
C ARG A 104 3.96 -3.55 9.27
N ASN A 105 3.55 -4.24 10.34
CA ASN A 105 2.25 -4.89 10.42
C ASN A 105 1.20 -3.78 10.59
N THR A 106 0.93 -3.04 9.52
CA THR A 106 -0.18 -2.09 9.52
C THR A 106 -1.47 -2.89 9.34
N ALA A 107 -2.52 -2.52 10.06
CA ALA A 107 -3.84 -3.11 9.90
C ALA A 107 -4.30 -3.09 8.43
N VAL A 108 -3.94 -2.00 7.75
CA VAL A 108 -4.16 -1.80 6.32
C VAL A 108 -3.41 -2.82 5.48
N ALA A 109 -2.15 -3.16 5.80
CA ALA A 109 -1.42 -4.22 5.11
C ALA A 109 -1.99 -5.62 5.35
N ALA A 110 -2.57 -5.88 6.53
CA ALA A 110 -3.24 -7.14 6.81
C ALA A 110 -4.53 -7.30 5.97
N VAL A 111 -5.30 -6.23 5.79
CA VAL A 111 -6.55 -6.24 5.00
C VAL A 111 -6.28 -6.22 3.50
N LEU A 112 -5.34 -5.40 3.04
CA LEU A 112 -5.01 -5.28 1.62
C LEU A 112 -4.15 -6.43 1.10
N GLY A 113 -3.42 -7.09 1.99
CA GLY A 113 -2.31 -7.97 1.66
C GLY A 113 -0.99 -7.20 1.51
N GLY A 114 0.12 -7.88 1.79
CA GLY A 114 1.47 -7.29 1.74
C GLY A 114 1.82 -6.71 0.37
N ASP A 115 1.42 -7.37 -0.72
CA ASP A 115 1.75 -6.97 -2.09
C ASP A 115 1.01 -5.70 -2.52
N LEU A 116 -0.31 -5.65 -2.31
CA LEU A 116 -1.14 -4.52 -2.71
C LEU A 116 -0.86 -3.28 -1.85
N HIS A 117 -0.66 -3.48 -0.54
CA HIS A 117 -0.19 -2.39 0.34
C HIS A 117 1.19 -1.88 -0.06
N ALA A 118 2.13 -2.77 -0.42
CA ALA A 118 3.44 -2.36 -0.86
C ALA A 118 3.42 -1.66 -2.24
N GLN A 119 2.52 -2.04 -3.15
CA GLN A 119 2.33 -1.34 -4.42
C GLN A 119 1.81 0.09 -4.19
N ILE A 120 0.81 0.26 -3.32
CA ILE A 120 0.26 1.58 -2.96
C ILE A 120 1.30 2.43 -2.24
N VAL A 121 2.04 1.90 -1.28
CA VAL A 121 3.05 2.67 -0.52
C VAL A 121 4.27 3.02 -1.37
N ARG A 122 4.77 2.10 -2.20
CA ARG A 122 5.92 2.37 -3.08
C ARG A 122 5.58 3.43 -4.13
N ARG A 123 4.38 3.41 -4.69
CA ARG A 123 3.95 4.37 -5.72
C ARG A 123 3.34 5.66 -5.17
N GLY A 124 2.84 5.65 -3.93
CA GLY A 124 2.20 6.80 -3.28
C GLY A 124 3.14 7.63 -2.39
N GLY A 125 4.28 7.08 -1.96
CA GLY A 125 5.18 7.73 -1.00
C GLY A 125 6.24 8.66 -1.61
N GLN A 126 6.52 8.53 -2.91
CA GLN A 126 7.44 9.40 -3.63
C GLN A 126 6.63 10.34 -4.52
N GLY A 127 6.52 11.59 -4.08
CA GLY A 127 5.73 12.60 -4.74
C GLY A 127 6.10 12.76 -6.22
N ALA A 128 5.05 12.99 -7.01
CA ALA A 128 5.06 13.34 -8.43
C ALA A 128 5.41 12.19 -9.39
N GLY A 129 4.39 11.72 -10.10
CA GLY A 129 4.54 10.83 -11.24
C GLY A 129 3.27 10.06 -11.48
N ASP A 130 3.28 8.77 -11.14
CA ASP A 130 2.26 7.84 -11.61
C ASP A 130 1.68 7.02 -10.47
N VAL A 131 0.69 7.61 -9.79
CA VAL A 131 -0.19 6.83 -8.90
C VAL A 131 -1.14 6.05 -9.79
N GLU A 132 -1.04 4.73 -9.75
CA GLU A 132 -1.95 3.83 -10.47
C GLU A 132 -3.33 3.88 -9.81
N ILE A 133 -4.24 4.67 -10.39
CA ILE A 133 -5.56 4.96 -9.83
C ILE A 133 -6.38 3.69 -9.65
N GLU A 134 -6.26 2.71 -10.56
CA GLU A 134 -6.97 1.43 -10.46
C GLU A 134 -6.57 0.61 -9.23
N VAL A 135 -5.27 0.55 -8.91
CA VAL A 135 -4.77 -0.15 -7.71
C VAL A 135 -5.23 0.56 -6.44
N LEU A 136 -5.30 1.89 -6.46
CA LEU A 136 -5.82 2.68 -5.34
C LEU A 136 -7.32 2.45 -5.15
N LEU A 137 -8.11 2.43 -6.22
CA LEU A 137 -9.55 2.15 -6.18
C LEU A 137 -9.81 0.72 -5.72
N GLN A 138 -9.01 -0.25 -6.17
CA GLN A 138 -9.09 -1.64 -5.72
C GLN A 138 -8.74 -1.78 -4.23
N GLY A 139 -7.74 -1.04 -3.75
CA GLY A 139 -7.40 -0.97 -2.33
C GLY A 139 -8.52 -0.34 -1.50
N ALA A 140 -9.10 0.76 -1.98
CA ALA A 140 -10.22 1.42 -1.33
C ALA A 140 -11.46 0.50 -1.25
N GLU A 141 -11.75 -0.27 -2.29
CA GLU A 141 -12.84 -1.24 -2.31
C GLU A 141 -12.62 -2.36 -1.28
N LYS A 142 -11.41 -2.93 -1.23
CA LYS A 142 -11.04 -3.93 -0.21
C LYS A 142 -11.14 -3.39 1.21
N LEU A 143 -10.75 -2.13 1.43
CA LEU A 143 -10.87 -1.49 2.73
C LEU A 143 -12.33 -1.19 3.09
N CYS A 144 -13.17 -0.80 2.14
CA CYS A 144 -14.59 -0.53 2.39
C CYS A 144 -15.36 -1.77 2.84
N ASN A 145 -14.92 -2.98 2.45
CA ASN A 145 -15.52 -4.23 2.92
C ASN A 145 -15.30 -4.48 4.42
N VAL A 146 -14.17 -4.02 4.96
CA VAL A 146 -13.81 -4.19 6.38
C VAL A 146 -14.20 -2.96 7.20
N TYR A 147 -14.11 -1.78 6.60
CA TYR A 147 -14.44 -0.49 7.21
C TYR A 147 -15.42 0.28 6.32
N PRO A 148 -16.74 0.07 6.49
CA PRO A 148 -17.74 0.73 5.67
C PRO A 148 -17.75 2.23 5.95
N LEU A 149 -17.25 3.00 5.00
CA LEU A 149 -17.30 4.46 5.04
C LEU A 149 -18.52 4.95 4.25
N PRO A 150 -19.46 5.71 4.87
CA PRO A 150 -20.62 6.25 4.18
C PRO A 150 -20.20 7.07 2.95
N GLY A 151 -20.82 6.78 1.80
CA GLY A 151 -20.55 7.46 0.52
C GLY A 151 -19.28 7.01 -0.20
N ALA A 152 -18.38 6.22 0.41
CA ALA A 152 -17.21 5.69 -0.30
C ALA A 152 -17.60 4.69 -1.40
N LEU A 153 -18.60 3.85 -1.12
CA LEU A 153 -19.12 2.87 -2.09
C LEU A 153 -19.74 3.51 -3.33
N GLU A 154 -20.22 4.74 -3.24
CA GLU A 154 -20.75 5.49 -4.39
C GLU A 154 -19.64 6.24 -5.15
N ARG A 155 -18.65 6.77 -4.42
CA ARG A 155 -17.55 7.54 -4.99
C ARG A 155 -16.54 6.67 -5.76
N ILE A 156 -16.26 5.46 -5.29
CA ILE A 156 -15.35 4.52 -5.96
C ILE A 156 -15.77 4.24 -7.42
N PRO A 157 -17.01 3.80 -7.71
CA PRO A 157 -17.44 3.53 -9.08
C PRO A 157 -17.53 4.82 -9.91
N ALA A 158 -17.95 5.95 -9.32
CA ALA A 158 -17.96 7.24 -10.01
C ALA A 158 -16.54 7.67 -10.45
N GLN A 159 -15.55 7.47 -9.58
CA GLN A 159 -14.15 7.78 -9.88
C GLN A 159 -13.59 6.82 -10.95
N ARG A 160 -13.97 5.54 -10.92
CA ARG A 160 -13.59 4.55 -11.95
C ARG A 160 -14.13 4.95 -13.33
N GLN A 161 -15.40 5.36 -13.41
CA GLN A 161 -15.99 5.85 -14.66
C GLN A 161 -15.28 7.11 -15.18
N LYS A 162 -14.99 8.05 -14.28
CA LYS A 162 -14.25 9.27 -14.63
C LYS A 162 -12.85 8.96 -15.15
N TYR A 163 -12.13 8.05 -14.49
CA TYR A 163 -10.80 7.63 -14.91
C TYR A 163 -10.82 6.92 -16.27
N ALA A 164 -11.76 6.00 -16.49
CA ALA A 164 -11.94 5.35 -17.78
C ALA A 164 -12.22 6.36 -18.91
N HIS A 165 -13.08 7.35 -18.66
CA HIS A 165 -13.35 8.41 -19.63
C HIS A 165 -12.12 9.29 -19.91
N GLN A 166 -11.37 9.66 -18.87
CA GLN A 166 -10.15 10.46 -19.00
C GLN A 166 -9.04 9.67 -19.71
N SER A 167 -8.89 8.38 -19.43
CA SER A 167 -7.93 7.50 -20.09
C SER A 167 -8.21 7.36 -21.58
N ASN A 168 -9.47 7.14 -21.97
CA ASN A 168 -9.87 7.10 -23.38
C ASN A 168 -9.63 8.45 -24.08
N THR A 169 -9.94 9.54 -23.40
CA THR A 169 -9.73 10.90 -23.92
C THR A 169 -8.24 11.20 -24.09
N LEU A 170 -7.40 10.79 -23.13
CA LEU A 170 -5.95 10.92 -23.21
C LEU A 170 -5.38 10.11 -24.38
N ALA A 171 -5.79 8.85 -24.54
CA ALA A 171 -5.36 8.02 -25.65
C ALA A 171 -5.70 8.63 -27.01
N TYR A 172 -6.88 9.25 -27.13
CA TYR A 172 -7.28 9.97 -28.35
C TYR A 172 -6.36 11.18 -28.64
N TYR A 173 -6.07 11.99 -27.63
CA TYR A 173 -5.19 13.15 -27.82
C TYR A 173 -3.73 12.76 -28.01
N GLU A 174 -3.27 11.69 -27.38
CA GLU A 174 -1.93 11.13 -27.59
C GLU A 174 -1.75 10.66 -29.03
N ALA A 175 -2.73 9.95 -29.59
CA ALA A 175 -2.73 9.57 -31.01
C ALA A 175 -2.69 10.81 -31.92
N LYS A 176 -3.50 11.83 -31.61
CA LYS A 176 -3.50 13.08 -32.39
C LYS A 176 -2.17 13.84 -32.30
N VAL A 177 -1.51 13.83 -31.14
CA VAL A 177 -0.18 14.43 -30.97
C VAL A 177 0.86 13.65 -31.76
N ALA A 178 0.77 12.31 -31.79
CA ALA A 178 1.65 11.49 -32.62
C ALA A 178 1.49 11.81 -34.12
N GLU A 179 0.26 11.90 -34.62
CA GLU A 179 -0.02 12.32 -36.01
C GLU A 179 0.54 13.71 -36.32
N GLN A 180 0.38 14.67 -35.40
CA GLN A 180 0.93 16.03 -35.55
C GLN A 180 2.45 16.03 -35.52
N GLN A 181 3.07 15.21 -34.67
CA GLN A 181 4.51 15.07 -34.59
C GLN A 181 5.07 14.47 -35.88
N GLU A 182 4.42 13.45 -36.45
CA GLU A 182 4.79 12.88 -37.74
C GLU A 182 4.65 13.89 -38.88
N ALA A 183 3.56 14.66 -38.90
CA ALA A 183 3.37 15.72 -39.89
C ALA A 183 4.44 16.82 -39.78
N LEU A 184 4.83 17.21 -38.56
CA LEU A 184 5.93 18.16 -38.34
C LEU A 184 7.28 17.58 -38.76
N VAL A 185 7.54 16.31 -38.46
CA VAL A 185 8.77 15.63 -38.90
C VAL A 185 8.83 15.59 -40.43
N ARG A 186 7.70 15.34 -41.10
CA ARG A 186 7.61 15.39 -42.57
C ARG A 186 7.85 16.78 -43.12
N MET A 187 7.21 17.81 -42.58
CA MET A 187 7.44 19.20 -43.01
C MET A 187 8.87 19.65 -42.74
N ASN A 188 9.47 19.21 -41.63
CA ASN A 188 10.86 19.46 -41.34
C ASN A 188 11.74 18.69 -42.33
N ALA A 189 11.46 17.44 -42.65
CA ALA A 189 12.21 16.71 -43.68
C ALA A 189 12.12 17.41 -45.06
N ASP A 190 10.93 17.84 -45.47
CA ASP A 190 10.73 18.56 -46.73
C ASP A 190 11.48 19.91 -46.73
N ARG A 191 11.48 20.66 -45.61
CA ARG A 191 12.23 21.93 -45.49
C ARG A 191 13.75 21.76 -45.57
N TRP A 192 14.27 20.60 -45.15
CA TRP A 192 15.71 20.32 -45.23
C TRP A 192 16.09 19.67 -46.57
N ALA A 193 15.12 19.15 -47.33
CA ALA A 193 15.32 18.69 -48.71
C ALA A 193 15.29 19.84 -49.74
N ASP A 194 14.51 20.90 -49.48
CA ASP A 194 14.38 22.08 -50.37
C ASP A 194 15.58 23.06 -50.26
N ASP A 195 16.40 22.95 -49.21
CA ASP A 195 17.66 23.71 -49.03
C ASP A 195 18.86 23.03 -49.72
N ASP A 196 18.68 21.83 -50.30
CA ASP A 196 19.72 21.05 -50.99
C ASP A 196 19.62 21.17 -52.53
N ASP A 197 18.60 21.85 -53.06
CA ASP A 197 18.32 21.97 -54.51
C ASP A 197 18.63 23.37 -55.09
N GLU A 198 19.13 24.33 -54.30
CA GLU A 198 19.44 25.72 -54.74
C GLU A 198 20.88 26.21 -54.48
N ASP A 199 21.88 25.33 -54.32
CA ASP A 199 23.29 25.77 -54.39
C ASP A 199 24.19 24.79 -55.17
N GLU A 200 24.41 25.10 -56.45
CA GLU A 200 25.68 24.80 -57.12
C GLU A 200 26.81 25.60 -56.42
N ASN A 201 27.23 25.19 -55.22
CA ASN A 201 28.61 25.35 -54.70
C ASN A 201 28.72 24.84 -53.26
N GLU A 202 29.51 23.79 -53.11
CA GLU A 202 30.40 23.48 -51.98
C GLU A 202 30.00 23.98 -50.58
N ALA A 203 29.67 22.99 -49.75
CA ALA A 203 29.71 22.97 -48.29
C ALA A 203 28.36 23.17 -47.59
N PHE A 204 27.52 22.14 -47.51
CA PHE A 204 26.78 21.81 -46.28
C PHE A 204 26.29 20.35 -46.18
N ASP A 205 26.94 19.39 -46.86
CA ASP A 205 26.75 17.95 -46.59
C ASP A 205 27.67 17.48 -45.46
N GLU A 206 27.38 17.88 -44.22
CA GLU A 206 28.10 17.39 -43.03
C GLU A 206 27.17 16.76 -42.00
N VAL A 207 26.08 16.11 -42.42
CA VAL A 207 25.31 15.22 -41.52
C VAL A 207 24.79 13.93 -42.18
N VAL A 208 24.76 13.78 -43.52
CA VAL A 208 24.18 12.57 -44.14
C VAL A 208 25.07 11.97 -45.23
N GLY A 209 26.33 11.67 -44.86
CA GLY A 209 27.27 11.05 -45.79
C GLY A 209 28.51 10.43 -45.15
N LEU A 210 28.42 9.83 -43.95
CA LEU A 210 29.52 8.99 -43.47
C LEU A 210 29.66 7.78 -44.40
N THR A 211 30.60 7.86 -45.33
CA THR A 211 30.93 6.74 -46.20
C THR A 211 31.45 5.58 -45.34
N GLU A 212 31.27 4.34 -45.80
CA GLU A 212 31.74 3.15 -45.06
C GLU A 212 33.26 3.19 -44.78
N GLU A 213 33.99 3.98 -45.57
CA GLU A 213 35.42 4.23 -45.42
C GLU A 213 35.74 5.19 -44.26
N ASP A 214 34.90 6.20 -44.01
CA ASP A 214 35.03 7.11 -42.86
C ASP A 214 34.70 6.41 -41.54
N LEU A 215 33.69 5.55 -41.53
CA LEU A 215 33.33 4.72 -40.36
C LEU A 215 34.50 3.82 -39.94
N ARG A 216 35.22 3.23 -40.91
CA ARG A 216 36.36 2.36 -40.63
C ARG A 216 37.54 3.11 -40.03
N ARG A 217 37.77 4.35 -40.49
CA ARG A 217 38.82 5.22 -39.94
C ARG A 217 38.48 5.63 -38.50
N GLU A 218 37.23 5.97 -38.24
CA GLU A 218 36.77 6.30 -36.89
C GLU A 218 36.89 5.08 -35.94
N GLU A 219 36.55 3.87 -36.40
CA GLU A 219 36.75 2.65 -35.61
C GLU A 219 38.22 2.38 -35.26
N GLU A 220 39.15 2.65 -36.17
CA GLU A 220 40.59 2.53 -35.92
C GLU A 220 41.05 3.59 -34.89
N GLU A 221 40.59 4.83 -35.01
CA GLU A 221 40.89 5.91 -34.06
C GLU A 221 40.32 5.62 -32.66
N VAL A 222 39.08 5.16 -32.57
CA VAL A 222 38.44 4.76 -31.32
C VAL A 222 39.21 3.61 -30.65
N ARG A 223 39.72 2.64 -31.43
CA ARG A 223 40.52 1.53 -30.90
C ARG A 223 41.84 2.03 -30.29
N GLU A 224 42.50 3.00 -30.92
CA GLU A 224 43.71 3.62 -30.36
C GLU A 224 43.41 4.41 -29.08
N LEU A 225 42.32 5.18 -29.08
CA LEU A 225 41.91 5.98 -27.93
C LEU A 225 41.51 5.10 -26.74
N ASP A 226 40.82 3.98 -26.97
CA ASP A 226 40.48 3.03 -25.91
C ASP A 226 41.72 2.31 -25.37
N GLY A 227 42.72 2.02 -26.21
CA GLY A 227 44.03 1.53 -25.76
C GLY A 227 44.73 2.52 -24.82
N LYS A 228 44.82 3.80 -25.23
CA LYS A 228 45.41 4.89 -24.43
C LYS A 228 44.62 5.12 -23.14
N LYS A 229 43.29 5.11 -23.19
CA LYS A 229 42.41 5.22 -22.02
C LYS A 229 42.62 4.08 -21.04
N ARG A 230 42.73 2.83 -21.53
CA ARG A 230 42.95 1.66 -20.68
C ARG A 230 44.33 1.71 -20.01
N GLU A 231 45.36 2.15 -20.71
CA GLU A 231 46.69 2.35 -20.14
C GLU A 231 46.68 3.43 -19.05
N LEU A 232 46.05 4.58 -19.34
CA LEU A 232 45.90 5.67 -18.36
C LEU A 232 45.09 5.24 -17.14
N GLN A 233 44.02 4.47 -17.33
CA GLN A 233 43.24 3.90 -16.23
C GLN A 233 44.04 2.87 -15.41
N ALA A 234 44.90 2.07 -16.03
CA ALA A 234 45.78 1.15 -15.32
C ALA A 234 46.82 1.91 -14.48
N ARG A 235 47.40 2.98 -15.02
CA ARG A 235 48.31 3.87 -14.29
C ARG A 235 47.61 4.57 -13.13
N LEU A 236 46.39 5.07 -13.34
CA LEU A 236 45.58 5.67 -12.28
C LEU A 236 45.24 4.66 -11.18
N ARG A 237 44.86 3.42 -11.53
CA ARG A 237 44.61 2.36 -10.55
C ARG A 237 45.87 1.97 -9.77
N ALA A 238 47.04 1.97 -10.41
CA ALA A 238 48.30 1.74 -9.72
C ALA A 238 48.60 2.86 -8.71
N ILE A 239 48.45 4.12 -9.12
CA ILE A 239 48.61 5.27 -8.23
C ILE A 239 47.56 5.28 -7.11
N GLU A 240 46.31 4.91 -7.40
CA GLU A 240 45.24 4.78 -6.41
C GLU A 240 45.54 3.64 -5.42
N SER A 241 46.11 2.53 -5.88
CA SER A 241 46.57 1.43 -5.03
C SER A 241 47.72 1.87 -4.12
N ASP A 242 48.70 2.60 -4.66
CA ASP A 242 49.85 3.10 -3.90
C ASP A 242 49.43 4.16 -2.88
N LEU A 243 48.51 5.06 -3.25
CA LEU A 243 47.94 6.07 -2.36
C LEU A 243 47.02 5.46 -1.31
N GLY A 244 46.19 4.49 -1.70
CA GLY A 244 45.30 3.75 -0.80
C GLY A 244 46.04 2.85 0.19
N GLY A 245 47.24 2.37 -0.19
CA GLY A 245 48.17 1.70 0.72
C GLY A 245 48.80 2.65 1.73
N LEU A 246 49.13 3.88 1.31
CA LEU A 246 49.68 4.93 2.18
C LEU A 246 48.65 5.48 3.18
N LEU A 247 47.37 5.56 2.79
CA LEU A 247 46.25 6.01 3.64
C LEU A 247 45.71 4.95 4.62
N ARG A 248 46.15 3.69 4.50
CA ARG A 248 45.77 2.57 5.39
C ARG A 248 46.86 2.19 6.40
N MET A 249 47.97 2.94 6.44
CA MET A 249 48.91 3.01 7.57
C MET A 249 48.55 4.17 8.49
#